data_AF-A0A4Q4Y9N0-F1
#
_entry.id   AF-A0A4Q4Y9N0-F1
#
_cell.length_a   1.000
_cell.length_b   1.000
_cell.length_c   1.000
_cell.angle_alpha   90.00
_cell.angle_beta   90.00
_cell.angle_gamma   90.00
#
_symmetry.space_group_name_H-M   'P 1'
#
loop_
_entity.id
_entity.type
_entity.pdbx_description
1 polymer ?
#
loop_
_entity_poly.entity_id
_entity_poly.type
_entity_poly.pdbx_seq_one_letter_code
_entity_poly.pdbx_strand_id
1 'polypeptide(L)'
;MIPPPGQTGPINIQHKDMHLENILIGDTNMGDVEHRFSPRIKLIDFGFAKTRAVIPALENLQLAEPGMAPGGQNNTVEDTPAAQENIYDVATDIQDLATMFAEVQTESQPVTANTGPNNRAVIMTDANVTALQAAPITDTLRHLLFRCLATDVADSPPLREVLQICEQQVYYTNERNYRNIPAEAWVYETDQAIWDAMNDIVLNANYYEEYQRLAFGRRGSAAELGGREENPEVPGIGGLADVQGRNLSARF
;
A
#
# COMPACT_ATOMS: atom_id res chain seq x y z
N MET A 1 4.71 -26.99 5.74
CA MET A 1 5.47 -27.50 4.58
C MET A 1 5.10 -26.58 3.43
N ILE A 2 6.03 -25.75 2.96
CA ILE A 2 5.82 -24.88 1.80
C ILE A 2 5.70 -25.80 0.57
N PRO A 3 4.73 -25.62 -0.32
CA PRO A 3 4.56 -26.50 -1.46
C PRO A 3 5.82 -26.52 -2.35
N PRO A 4 6.07 -27.63 -3.07
CA PRO A 4 7.20 -27.72 -3.99
C PRO A 4 7.15 -26.63 -5.06
N PRO A 5 8.31 -26.19 -5.58
CA PRO A 5 8.36 -25.25 -6.69
C PRO A 5 7.49 -25.72 -7.86
N GLY A 6 6.59 -24.85 -8.34
CA GLY A 6 5.71 -25.14 -9.48
C GLY A 6 4.30 -25.64 -9.13
N GLN A 7 3.97 -25.86 -7.85
CA GLN A 7 2.56 -25.97 -7.44
C GLN A 7 1.94 -24.57 -7.37
N THR A 8 0.97 -24.32 -8.26
CA THR A 8 0.18 -23.09 -8.29
C THR A 8 -1.22 -23.39 -7.76
N GLY A 9 -1.63 -22.72 -6.68
CA GLY A 9 -2.96 -22.86 -6.09
C GLY A 9 -3.03 -22.21 -4.71
N PRO A 10 -4.22 -21.97 -4.16
CA PRO A 10 -4.39 -21.44 -2.81
C PRO A 10 -3.76 -22.37 -1.77
N ILE A 11 -3.02 -21.79 -0.82
CA ILE A 11 -2.34 -22.52 0.25
C ILE A 11 -2.89 -22.04 1.59
N ASN A 12 -3.16 -22.97 2.50
CA ASN A 12 -3.57 -22.68 3.86
C ASN A 12 -2.37 -22.20 4.71
N ILE A 13 -1.87 -21.00 4.42
CA ILE A 13 -0.72 -20.39 5.08
C ILE A 13 -1.17 -19.25 5.98
N GLN A 14 -0.60 -19.22 7.18
CA GLN A 14 -0.72 -18.08 8.08
C GLN A 14 0.61 -17.33 8.16
N HIS A 15 0.58 -16.00 8.03
CA HIS A 15 1.79 -15.16 8.06
C HIS A 15 2.46 -15.16 9.44
N LYS A 16 1.68 -15.02 10.51
CA LYS A 16 2.08 -14.96 11.93
C LYS A 16 2.93 -13.75 12.36
N ASP A 17 3.29 -12.89 11.41
CA ASP A 17 4.07 -11.69 11.65
C ASP A 17 3.70 -10.63 10.60
N MET A 18 2.40 -10.41 10.41
CA MET A 18 1.93 -9.43 9.42
C MET A 18 1.85 -8.06 10.08
N HIS A 19 2.58 -7.11 9.50
CA HIS A 19 2.59 -5.70 9.86
C HIS A 19 3.06 -4.86 8.66
N LEU A 20 2.84 -3.54 8.68
CA LEU A 20 3.21 -2.62 7.60
C LEU A 20 4.67 -2.77 7.09
N GLU A 21 5.65 -3.02 7.95
CA GLU A 21 7.05 -3.22 7.50
C GLU A 21 7.26 -4.51 6.68
N ASN A 22 6.35 -5.47 6.78
CA ASN A 22 6.33 -6.70 5.99
C ASN A 22 5.48 -6.58 4.71
N ILE A 23 5.15 -5.35 4.32
CA ILE A 23 4.51 -5.00 3.05
C ILE A 23 5.48 -4.18 2.22
N LEU A 24 5.89 -4.72 1.07
CA LEU A 24 6.72 -4.00 0.10
C LEU A 24 5.87 -3.38 -1.00
N ILE A 25 6.28 -2.18 -1.41
CA ILE A 25 5.79 -1.53 -2.62
C ILE A 25 6.92 -1.61 -3.66
N GLY A 26 6.64 -2.30 -4.76
CA GLY A 26 7.55 -2.46 -5.90
C GLY A 26 7.57 -1.23 -6.81
N ASP A 27 8.46 -1.24 -7.80
CA ASP A 27 8.60 -0.13 -8.74
C ASP A 27 7.25 0.17 -9.42
N THR A 28 6.90 1.45 -9.42
CA THR A 28 5.73 1.99 -10.07
C THR A 28 5.98 2.20 -11.56
N ASN A 29 7.20 2.15 -12.08
CA ASN A 29 7.46 2.37 -13.51
C ASN A 29 6.75 1.34 -14.43
N MET A 30 5.66 1.75 -15.09
CA MET A 30 4.94 0.90 -16.06
C MET A 30 5.73 0.61 -17.33
N GLY A 31 6.80 1.37 -17.60
CA GLY A 31 7.66 1.16 -18.75
C GLY A 31 8.62 -0.02 -18.57
N ASP A 32 8.82 -0.49 -17.33
CA ASP A 32 9.66 -1.64 -17.06
C ASP A 32 8.90 -2.95 -17.36
N VAL A 33 9.40 -3.67 -18.35
CA VAL A 33 8.83 -4.94 -18.82
C VAL A 33 8.94 -6.03 -17.75
N GLU A 34 9.90 -5.93 -16.84
CA GLU A 34 10.12 -6.89 -15.76
C GLU A 34 9.09 -6.71 -14.62
N HIS A 35 8.63 -5.48 -14.39
CA HIS A 35 7.65 -5.16 -13.34
C HIS A 35 6.20 -5.21 -13.83
N ARG A 36 5.96 -5.27 -15.15
CA ARG A 36 4.63 -5.34 -15.76
C ARG A 36 3.75 -6.49 -15.24
N PHE A 37 4.34 -7.61 -14.85
CA PHE A 37 3.61 -8.82 -14.42
C PHE A 37 3.72 -9.09 -12.91
N SER A 38 4.40 -8.22 -12.15
CA SER A 38 4.55 -8.39 -10.71
C SER A 38 3.48 -7.57 -9.97
N PRO A 39 2.80 -8.15 -8.97
CA PRO A 39 1.98 -7.36 -8.05
C PRO A 39 2.83 -6.25 -7.44
N ARG A 40 2.29 -5.04 -7.41
CA ARG A 40 3.01 -3.87 -6.89
C ARG A 40 3.13 -3.85 -5.40
N ILE A 41 2.13 -4.41 -4.72
CA ILE A 41 2.16 -4.62 -3.29
C ILE A 41 2.49 -6.10 -3.07
N LYS A 42 3.50 -6.36 -2.25
CA LYS A 42 4.00 -7.71 -1.97
C LYS A 42 4.08 -7.90 -0.46
N LEU A 43 3.48 -8.98 0.02
CA LEU A 43 3.72 -9.45 1.38
C LEU A 43 5.07 -10.17 1.42
N ILE A 44 5.87 -9.89 2.44
CA ILE A 44 7.21 -10.46 2.62
C ILE A 44 7.40 -10.99 4.03
N ASP A 45 8.53 -11.66 4.26
CA ASP A 45 8.93 -12.21 5.55
C ASP A 45 7.96 -13.26 6.12
N PHE A 46 7.80 -14.34 5.35
CA PHE A 46 7.13 -15.56 5.81
C PHE A 46 8.02 -16.41 6.75
N GLY A 47 9.04 -15.83 7.40
CA GLY A 47 9.98 -16.56 8.26
C GLY A 47 9.31 -17.25 9.46
N PHE A 48 8.27 -16.64 10.00
CA PHE A 48 7.43 -17.20 11.07
C PHE A 48 6.16 -17.91 10.57
N ALA A 49 5.96 -17.95 9.25
CA ALA A 49 4.73 -18.44 8.66
C ALA A 49 4.50 -19.93 8.96
N LYS A 50 3.23 -20.27 9.20
CA LYS A 50 2.81 -21.64 9.48
C LYS A 50 1.86 -22.11 8.40
N THR A 51 2.25 -23.16 7.68
CA THR A 51 1.31 -23.91 6.86
C THR A 51 0.43 -24.73 7.78
N ARG A 52 -0.89 -24.53 7.72
CA ARG A 52 -1.86 -25.44 8.32
C ARG A 52 -2.17 -26.57 7.34
N ALA A 53 -2.76 -27.66 7.82
CA ALA A 53 -3.07 -28.81 6.97
C ALA A 53 -3.82 -28.36 5.71
N VAL A 54 -3.38 -28.85 4.55
CA VAL A 54 -4.02 -28.57 3.26
C VAL A 54 -5.43 -29.13 3.32
N ILE A 55 -6.43 -28.27 3.18
CA ILE A 55 -7.81 -28.70 2.98
C ILE A 55 -7.89 -29.14 1.52
N PRO A 56 -8.18 -30.43 1.20
CA PRO A 56 -8.15 -30.94 -0.18
C PRO A 56 -9.02 -30.16 -1.17
N ALA A 57 -9.98 -29.38 -0.69
CA ALA A 57 -10.84 -28.56 -1.51
C ALA A 57 -10.20 -27.24 -1.99
N LEU A 58 -9.04 -26.81 -1.44
CA LEU A 58 -8.32 -25.62 -1.90
C LEU A 58 -7.73 -25.79 -3.31
N GLU A 59 -7.45 -27.04 -3.72
CA GLU A 59 -6.85 -27.36 -5.03
C GLU A 59 -7.77 -27.04 -6.22
N ASN A 60 -9.08 -26.88 -6.00
CA ASN A 60 -10.08 -26.62 -7.06
C ASN A 60 -10.65 -25.20 -7.03
N LEU A 61 -10.06 -24.28 -6.27
CA LEU A 61 -10.53 -22.90 -6.19
C LEU A 61 -10.07 -22.11 -7.41
N GLN A 62 -10.97 -21.98 -8.39
CA GLN A 62 -10.88 -20.92 -9.39
C GLN A 62 -11.33 -19.61 -8.74
N LEU A 63 -10.40 -18.65 -8.63
CA LEU A 63 -10.72 -17.25 -8.39
C LEU A 63 -11.58 -16.78 -9.57
N ALA A 64 -12.71 -16.12 -9.28
CA ALA A 64 -13.56 -15.58 -10.34
C ALA A 64 -12.82 -14.45 -11.08
N GLU A 65 -13.00 -14.35 -12.39
CA GLU A 65 -12.47 -13.25 -13.18
C GLU A 65 -13.08 -11.91 -12.73
N PRO A 66 -12.32 -10.79 -12.79
CA PRO A 66 -12.83 -9.46 -12.46
C PRO A 66 -14.10 -9.15 -13.27
N GLY A 67 -15.22 -8.89 -12.59
CA GLY A 67 -16.50 -8.53 -13.22
C GLY A 67 -17.51 -9.66 -13.43
N MET A 68 -17.21 -10.90 -13.03
CA MET A 68 -18.25 -11.94 -12.91
C MET A 68 -19.04 -11.80 -11.60
N ALA A 69 -20.37 -11.82 -11.69
CA ALA A 69 -21.23 -11.94 -10.51
C ALA A 69 -20.98 -13.30 -9.83
N PRO A 70 -20.78 -13.38 -8.50
CA PRO A 70 -20.47 -14.63 -7.85
C PRO A 70 -21.67 -15.57 -7.88
N GLY A 71 -21.46 -16.79 -8.36
CA GLY A 71 -22.30 -17.91 -7.96
C GLY A 71 -22.13 -18.10 -6.46
N GLY A 72 -23.14 -17.70 -5.68
CA GLY A 72 -23.14 -17.84 -4.24
C GLY A 72 -23.11 -19.30 -3.84
N GLN A 73 -21.98 -19.78 -3.33
CA GLN A 73 -21.93 -20.97 -2.49
C GLN A 73 -20.85 -20.78 -1.42
N ASN A 74 -21.25 -21.02 -0.17
CA ASN A 74 -20.43 -21.05 1.02
C ASN A 74 -19.33 -22.12 0.87
N ASN A 75 -18.21 -21.79 0.23
CA ASN A 75 -17.04 -22.65 0.22
C ASN A 75 -16.30 -22.45 1.55
N THR A 76 -16.64 -23.28 2.54
CA THR A 76 -16.00 -23.39 3.88
C THR A 76 -14.49 -23.68 3.86
N VAL A 77 -13.90 -23.70 2.68
CA VAL A 77 -12.55 -24.11 2.35
C VAL A 77 -11.59 -22.92 2.42
N GLU A 78 -12.07 -21.72 2.08
CA GLU A 78 -11.30 -20.47 2.13
C GLU A 78 -11.34 -19.81 3.51
N ASP A 79 -12.39 -20.10 4.28
CA ASP A 79 -12.64 -19.57 5.62
C ASP A 79 -11.91 -20.39 6.70
N THR A 80 -10.60 -20.47 6.56
CA THR A 80 -9.75 -21.19 7.51
C THR A 80 -9.38 -20.29 8.69
N PRO A 81 -9.09 -20.85 9.88
CA PRO A 81 -8.55 -20.05 10.98
C PRO A 81 -7.27 -19.28 10.63
N ALA A 82 -6.45 -19.82 9.71
CA ALA A 82 -5.25 -19.12 9.23
C ALA A 82 -5.61 -17.90 8.36
N ALA A 83 -6.59 -18.04 7.47
CA ALA A 83 -7.09 -16.93 6.66
C ALA A 83 -7.72 -15.85 7.53
N GLN A 84 -8.49 -16.24 8.55
CA GLN A 84 -9.11 -15.31 9.51
C GLN A 84 -8.07 -14.54 10.32
N GLU A 85 -7.04 -15.20 10.82
CA GLU A 85 -5.93 -14.50 11.49
C GLU A 85 -5.21 -13.53 10.52
N ASN A 86 -4.95 -13.92 9.27
CA ASN A 86 -4.35 -13.01 8.29
C ASN A 86 -5.25 -11.81 7.95
N ILE A 87 -6.58 -12.01 7.85
CA ILE A 87 -7.55 -10.94 7.60
C ILE A 87 -7.52 -9.92 8.73
N TYR A 88 -7.47 -10.40 9.97
CA TYR A 88 -7.37 -9.55 11.16
C TYR A 88 -6.08 -8.71 11.14
N ASP A 89 -4.94 -9.35 10.89
CA ASP A 89 -3.64 -8.66 10.86
C ASP A 89 -3.62 -7.57 9.76
N VAL A 90 -4.05 -7.91 8.53
CA VAL A 90 -4.13 -6.95 7.43
C VAL A 90 -5.12 -5.82 7.71
N ALA A 91 -6.23 -6.11 8.38
CA ALA A 91 -7.20 -5.07 8.76
C ALA A 91 -6.63 -4.11 9.81
N THR A 92 -5.73 -4.58 10.68
CA THR A 92 -4.98 -3.73 11.61
C THR A 92 -4.07 -2.77 10.85
N ASP A 93 -3.31 -3.29 9.87
CA ASP A 93 -2.46 -2.46 8.99
C ASP A 93 -3.29 -1.39 8.23
N ILE A 94 -4.46 -1.76 7.70
CA ILE A 94 -5.33 -0.80 7.01
C ILE A 94 -5.90 0.24 7.99
N GLN A 95 -6.28 -0.17 9.21
CA GLN A 95 -6.73 0.78 10.23
C GLN A 95 -5.62 1.78 10.59
N ASP A 96 -4.38 1.32 10.76
CA ASP A 96 -3.24 2.17 11.07
C ASP A 96 -3.02 3.22 9.98
N LEU A 97 -3.10 2.82 8.72
CA LEU A 97 -3.04 3.75 7.58
C LEU A 97 -4.22 4.73 7.57
N ALA A 98 -5.45 4.24 7.78
CA ALA A 98 -6.66 5.06 7.73
C ALA A 98 -6.75 6.09 8.85
N THR A 99 -6.18 5.76 10.02
CA THR A 99 -6.27 6.57 11.23
C THR A 99 -4.99 7.36 11.52
N MET A 100 -3.96 7.22 10.67
CA MET A 100 -2.63 7.78 10.87
C MET A 100 -2.02 7.34 12.21
N PHE A 101 -2.07 6.04 12.50
CA PHE A 101 -1.59 5.43 13.74
C PHE A 101 -2.24 6.04 14.99
N ALA A 102 -3.56 6.16 14.98
CA ALA A 102 -4.28 6.58 16.17
C ALA A 102 -4.00 5.64 17.35
N GLU A 103 -4.18 6.13 18.58
CA GLU A 103 -3.89 5.35 19.79
C GLU A 103 -4.57 3.97 19.77
N VAL A 104 -3.85 2.98 20.29
CA VAL A 104 -4.33 1.59 20.35
C VAL A 104 -5.55 1.52 21.26
N GLN A 105 -6.66 1.00 20.73
CA GLN A 105 -7.85 0.68 21.50
C GLN A 105 -7.57 -0.58 22.33
N THR A 106 -7.75 -0.52 23.65
CA THR A 106 -7.42 -1.64 24.56
C THR A 106 -8.62 -2.55 24.88
N GLU A 107 -9.83 -2.11 24.53
CA GLU A 107 -11.08 -2.82 24.84
C GLU A 107 -11.99 -2.86 23.62
N SER A 108 -12.56 -4.03 23.33
CA SER A 108 -13.51 -4.23 22.25
C SER A 108 -14.78 -3.42 22.46
N GLN A 109 -15.32 -2.85 21.39
CA GLN A 109 -16.50 -1.98 21.43
C GLN A 109 -17.65 -2.55 20.60
N PRO A 110 -18.91 -2.36 21.02
CA PRO A 110 -20.07 -2.72 20.21
C PRO A 110 -20.25 -1.71 19.08
N VAL A 111 -20.41 -2.19 17.85
CA VAL A 111 -20.68 -1.33 16.68
C VAL A 111 -21.75 -1.93 15.79
N THR A 112 -22.54 -1.07 15.13
CA THR A 112 -23.46 -1.53 14.07
C THR A 112 -22.71 -1.60 12.75
N ALA A 113 -22.49 -2.80 12.24
CA ALA A 113 -21.80 -3.05 10.98
C ALA A 113 -22.77 -3.54 9.88
N ASN A 114 -22.49 -3.17 8.63
CA ASN A 114 -23.18 -3.75 7.48
C ASN A 114 -22.61 -5.16 7.23
N THR A 115 -23.43 -6.20 7.38
CA THR A 115 -23.07 -7.60 7.15
C THR A 115 -23.55 -8.13 5.79
N GLY A 116 -24.14 -7.26 4.98
CA GLY A 116 -24.57 -7.53 3.62
C GLY A 116 -25.28 -6.31 3.02
N PRO A 117 -25.71 -6.35 1.75
CA PRO A 117 -26.28 -5.20 1.04
C PRO A 117 -27.45 -4.52 1.75
N ASN A 118 -28.23 -5.28 2.51
CA ASN A 118 -29.38 -4.79 3.28
C ASN A 118 -29.40 -5.34 4.72
N ASN A 119 -28.27 -5.83 5.22
CA ASN A 119 -28.21 -6.45 6.54
C ASN A 119 -27.27 -5.68 7.47
N ARG A 120 -27.71 -5.50 8.72
CA ARG A 120 -26.94 -4.85 9.77
C ARG A 120 -26.99 -5.70 11.03
N ALA A 121 -25.85 -5.83 11.69
CA ALA A 121 -25.73 -6.50 12.96
C ALA A 121 -24.94 -5.65 13.94
N VAL A 122 -25.20 -5.84 15.24
CA VAL A 122 -24.33 -5.33 16.28
C VAL A 122 -23.26 -6.38 16.53
N ILE A 123 -22.00 -6.01 16.31
CA ILE A 123 -20.83 -6.88 16.50
C ILE A 123 -19.91 -6.27 17.56
N MET A 124 -19.15 -7.11 18.24
CA MET A 124 -18.03 -6.67 19.08
C MET A 124 -16.78 -6.59 18.22
N THR A 125 -16.09 -5.44 18.22
CA THR A 125 -14.88 -5.23 17.41
C THR A 125 -13.73 -4.69 18.25
N ASP A 126 -12.52 -5.13 17.93
CA ASP A 126 -11.27 -4.59 18.48
C ASP A 126 -10.82 -3.32 17.73
N ALA A 127 -11.53 -2.92 16.68
CA ALA A 127 -11.25 -1.72 15.93
C ALA A 127 -11.36 -0.46 16.81
N ASN A 128 -10.52 0.55 16.53
CA ASN A 128 -10.66 1.86 17.15
C ASN A 128 -11.84 2.60 16.52
N VAL A 129 -13.05 2.35 17.05
CA VAL A 129 -14.31 2.87 16.49
C VAL A 129 -14.31 4.39 16.41
N THR A 130 -13.81 5.07 17.44
CA THR A 130 -13.77 6.54 17.47
C THR A 130 -12.84 7.08 16.38
N ALA A 131 -11.63 6.54 16.25
CA ALA A 131 -10.68 6.96 15.22
C ALA A 131 -11.19 6.65 13.81
N LEU A 132 -11.76 5.46 13.58
CA LEU A 132 -12.31 5.08 12.28
C LEU A 132 -13.57 5.87 11.89
N GLN A 133 -14.35 6.33 12.86
CA GLN A 133 -15.47 7.25 12.60
C GLN A 133 -15.00 8.65 12.20
N ALA A 134 -13.86 9.10 12.72
CA ALA A 134 -13.24 10.38 12.36
C ALA A 134 -12.38 10.30 11.09
N ALA A 135 -11.92 9.10 10.72
CA ALA A 135 -11.06 8.88 9.57
C ALA A 135 -11.75 9.25 8.24
N PRO A 136 -11.04 9.87 7.29
CA PRO A 136 -11.56 10.28 5.99
C PRO A 136 -11.69 9.08 5.02
N ILE A 137 -12.34 8.00 5.45
CA ILE A 137 -12.57 6.78 4.68
C ILE A 137 -14.05 6.59 4.35
N THR A 138 -14.34 5.80 3.33
CA THR A 138 -15.72 5.45 2.96
C THR A 138 -16.39 4.62 4.05
N ASP A 139 -17.72 4.74 4.15
CA ASP A 139 -18.51 3.89 5.05
C ASP A 139 -18.32 2.40 4.74
N THR A 140 -18.18 2.04 3.45
CA THR A 140 -17.92 0.66 3.03
C THR A 140 -16.63 0.12 3.65
N LEU A 141 -15.51 0.85 3.52
CA LEU A 141 -14.25 0.45 4.11
C LEU A 141 -14.34 0.39 5.64
N ARG A 142 -14.98 1.39 6.26
CA ARG A 142 -15.17 1.44 7.71
C ARG A 142 -15.93 0.21 8.24
N HIS A 143 -17.05 -0.13 7.62
CA HIS A 143 -17.84 -1.30 8.01
C HIS A 143 -17.13 -2.63 7.73
N LEU A 144 -16.31 -2.70 6.67
CA LEU A 144 -15.46 -3.85 6.41
C LEU A 144 -14.42 -4.02 7.53
N LEU A 145 -13.73 -2.94 7.93
CA LEU A 145 -12.75 -2.98 9.01
C LEU A 145 -13.36 -3.42 10.35
N PHE A 146 -14.55 -2.92 10.71
CA PHE A 146 -15.25 -3.38 11.91
C PHE A 146 -15.49 -4.89 11.92
N ARG A 147 -15.79 -5.47 10.75
CA ARG A 147 -16.02 -6.93 10.65
C ARG A 147 -14.72 -7.71 10.62
N CYS A 148 -13.70 -7.27 9.87
CA CYS A 148 -12.40 -7.94 9.85
C CYS A 148 -11.71 -7.94 11.23
N LEU A 149 -11.99 -6.93 12.06
CA LEU A 149 -11.51 -6.81 13.44
C LEU A 149 -12.58 -7.24 14.45
N ALA A 150 -13.52 -8.10 14.06
CA ALA A 150 -14.53 -8.61 15.00
C ALA A 150 -13.90 -9.58 16.01
N THR A 151 -14.34 -9.49 17.27
CA THR A 151 -13.87 -10.38 18.34
C THR A 151 -14.41 -11.81 18.16
N ASP A 152 -15.61 -11.96 17.59
CA ASP A 152 -16.16 -13.26 17.18
C ASP A 152 -15.81 -13.53 15.72
N VAL A 153 -15.19 -14.69 15.47
CA VAL A 153 -14.83 -15.15 14.12
C VAL A 153 -16.06 -15.30 13.23
N ALA A 154 -17.24 -15.58 13.80
CA ALA A 154 -18.48 -15.70 13.04
C ALA A 154 -18.95 -14.36 12.43
N ASP A 155 -18.52 -13.23 12.99
CA ASP A 155 -18.84 -11.89 12.50
C ASP A 155 -17.81 -11.38 11.47
N SER A 156 -16.65 -12.04 11.39
CA SER A 156 -15.59 -11.75 10.43
C SER A 156 -15.94 -12.26 9.03
N PRO A 157 -15.70 -11.48 7.96
CA PRO A 157 -15.97 -11.92 6.61
C PRO A 157 -14.97 -13.00 6.17
N PRO A 158 -15.37 -13.96 5.32
CA PRO A 158 -14.41 -14.84 4.65
C PRO A 158 -13.58 -14.04 3.64
N LEU A 159 -12.36 -14.52 3.34
CA LEU A 159 -11.41 -13.84 2.44
C LEU A 159 -12.01 -13.48 1.07
N ARG A 160 -12.85 -14.35 0.51
CA ARG A 160 -13.54 -14.09 -0.76
C ARG A 160 -14.49 -12.91 -0.68
N GLU A 161 -15.20 -12.74 0.43
CA GLU A 161 -16.08 -11.59 0.63
C GLU A 161 -15.26 -10.31 0.74
N VAL A 162 -14.15 -10.34 1.49
CA VAL A 162 -13.20 -9.21 1.58
C VAL A 162 -12.70 -8.82 0.19
N LEU A 163 -12.22 -9.79 -0.59
CA LEU A 163 -11.74 -9.56 -1.95
C LEU A 163 -12.83 -8.94 -2.83
N GLN A 164 -14.04 -9.50 -2.81
CA GLN A 164 -15.17 -9.01 -3.61
C GLN A 164 -15.54 -7.57 -3.26
N ILE A 165 -15.58 -7.23 -1.97
CA ILE A 165 -15.86 -5.86 -1.53
C ILE A 165 -14.77 -4.91 -2.05
N CYS A 166 -13.49 -5.28 -1.87
CA CYS A 166 -12.36 -4.48 -2.33
C CYS A 166 -12.36 -4.30 -3.86
N GLU A 167 -12.54 -5.38 -4.63
CA GLU A 167 -12.58 -5.33 -6.11
C GLU A 167 -13.72 -4.45 -6.61
N GLN A 168 -14.91 -4.57 -6.02
CA GLN A 168 -16.04 -3.73 -6.39
C GLN A 168 -15.79 -2.26 -6.06
N GLN A 169 -15.21 -1.96 -4.90
CA GLN A 169 -14.86 -0.59 -4.55
C GLN A 169 -13.80 -0.04 -5.52
N VAL A 170 -12.72 -0.75 -5.79
CA VAL A 170 -11.68 -0.29 -6.73
C VAL A 170 -12.23 -0.10 -8.14
N TYR A 171 -13.09 -1.00 -8.62
CA TYR A 171 -13.59 -0.95 -9.99
C TYR A 171 -14.66 0.13 -10.22
N TYR A 172 -15.55 0.38 -9.25
CA TYR A 172 -16.70 1.26 -9.42
C TYR A 172 -16.56 2.63 -8.75
N THR A 173 -15.48 2.88 -8.02
CA THR A 173 -15.25 4.14 -7.32
C THR A 173 -14.27 4.99 -8.12
N ASN A 174 -14.52 6.30 -8.15
CA ASN A 174 -13.62 7.31 -8.68
C ASN A 174 -13.61 8.53 -7.75
N GLU A 175 -12.87 9.58 -8.10
CA GLU A 175 -12.68 10.76 -7.28
C GLU A 175 -14.01 11.43 -6.86
N ARG A 176 -15.07 11.31 -7.69
CA ARG A 176 -16.37 11.91 -7.38
C ARG A 176 -17.06 11.25 -6.19
N ASN A 177 -16.81 9.98 -5.96
CA ASN A 177 -17.37 9.24 -4.83
C ASN A 177 -16.85 9.77 -3.48
N TYR A 178 -15.67 10.40 -3.47
CA TYR A 178 -15.02 10.92 -2.27
C TYR A 178 -15.37 12.39 -1.96
N ARG A 179 -16.17 13.06 -2.79
CA ARG A 179 -16.53 14.49 -2.61
C ARG A 179 -17.25 14.82 -1.30
N ASN A 180 -17.87 13.82 -0.69
CA ASN A 180 -18.60 13.99 0.57
C ASN A 180 -17.74 13.72 1.81
N ILE A 181 -16.47 13.32 1.62
CA ILE A 181 -15.51 13.15 2.70
C ILE A 181 -14.88 14.53 3.02
N PRO A 182 -14.64 14.87 4.30
CA PRO A 182 -14.09 16.16 4.69
C PRO A 182 -12.73 16.45 4.05
N ALA A 183 -12.46 17.74 3.84
CA ALA A 183 -11.34 18.28 3.05
C ALA A 183 -11.52 18.04 1.54
N GLU A 184 -11.11 18.98 0.70
CA GLU A 184 -11.13 18.86 -0.78
C GLU A 184 -10.21 17.74 -1.31
N ALA A 185 -9.89 16.75 -0.46
CA ALA A 185 -9.00 15.62 -0.66
C ALA A 185 -9.42 14.70 -1.81
N TRP A 186 -10.69 14.77 -2.24
CA TRP A 186 -11.17 14.02 -3.40
C TRP A 186 -10.34 14.28 -4.67
N VAL A 187 -9.69 15.46 -4.80
CA VAL A 187 -8.77 15.73 -5.93
C VAL A 187 -7.54 14.81 -5.95
N TYR A 188 -7.17 14.25 -4.79
CA TYR A 188 -6.07 13.31 -4.63
C TYR A 188 -6.49 11.84 -4.80
N GLU A 189 -7.78 11.57 -4.98
CA GLU A 189 -8.35 10.22 -5.16
C GLU A 189 -8.52 9.83 -6.64
N THR A 190 -7.78 10.50 -7.53
CA THR A 190 -7.69 10.09 -8.95
C THR A 190 -6.57 9.08 -9.12
N ASP A 191 -6.69 8.16 -10.08
CA ASP A 191 -5.62 7.20 -10.41
C ASP A 191 -4.26 7.90 -10.59
N GLN A 192 -4.26 9.06 -11.26
CA GLN A 192 -3.04 9.84 -11.49
C GLN A 192 -2.49 10.46 -10.19
N ALA A 193 -3.32 10.99 -9.31
CA ALA A 193 -2.84 11.59 -8.06
C ALA A 193 -2.32 10.53 -7.09
N ILE A 194 -3.01 9.38 -6.97
CA ILE A 194 -2.54 8.22 -6.19
C ILE A 194 -1.21 7.74 -6.76
N TRP A 195 -1.12 7.64 -8.09
CA TRP A 195 0.12 7.29 -8.77
C TRP A 195 1.28 8.22 -8.44
N ASP A 196 1.06 9.53 -8.57
CA ASP A 196 2.09 10.53 -8.34
C ASP A 196 2.55 10.49 -6.88
N ALA A 197 1.62 10.37 -5.93
CA ALA A 197 1.92 10.20 -4.51
C ALA A 197 2.74 8.93 -4.25
N MET A 198 2.38 7.80 -4.87
CA MET A 198 3.15 6.55 -4.73
C MET A 198 4.57 6.70 -5.29
N ASN A 199 4.77 7.41 -6.41
CA ASN A 199 6.12 7.65 -6.96
C ASN A 199 6.97 8.61 -6.12
N ASP A 200 6.34 9.50 -5.35
CA ASP A 200 7.05 10.42 -4.46
C ASP A 200 7.48 9.71 -3.16
N ILE A 201 6.63 8.82 -2.64
CA ILE A 201 6.88 8.08 -1.40
C ILE A 201 7.84 6.90 -1.62
N VAL A 202 7.61 6.12 -2.67
CA VAL A 202 8.50 5.00 -3.02
C VAL A 202 9.75 5.62 -3.61
N LEU A 203 10.91 5.38 -2.98
CA LEU A 203 12.20 5.77 -3.55
C LEU A 203 12.28 5.26 -4.98
N ASN A 204 12.05 6.18 -5.93
CA ASN A 204 12.05 5.84 -7.33
C ASN A 204 13.49 5.50 -7.71
N ALA A 205 13.78 4.21 -7.79
CA ALA A 205 15.08 3.71 -8.22
C ALA A 205 15.40 4.09 -9.68
N ASN A 206 14.45 4.69 -10.41
CA ASN A 206 14.71 5.45 -11.63
C ASN A 206 15.39 6.79 -11.30
N TYR A 207 16.53 6.68 -10.62
CA TYR A 207 17.48 7.75 -10.36
C TYR A 207 18.20 8.13 -11.66
N TYR A 208 17.47 8.49 -12.72
CA TYR A 208 18.10 8.93 -13.97
C TYR A 208 18.96 10.18 -13.73
N GLU A 209 18.58 11.05 -12.79
CA GLU A 209 19.38 12.24 -12.43
C GLU A 209 20.63 11.92 -11.60
N GLU A 210 20.60 10.97 -10.66
CA GLU A 210 21.80 10.58 -9.90
C GLU A 210 22.70 9.67 -10.71
N TYR A 211 22.16 8.79 -11.55
CA TYR A 211 22.94 8.05 -12.54
C TYR A 211 23.61 9.01 -13.53
N GLN A 212 22.93 10.07 -13.98
CA GLN A 212 23.56 11.12 -14.78
C GLN A 212 24.59 11.94 -13.99
N ARG A 213 24.32 12.30 -12.72
CA ARG A 213 25.32 12.98 -11.87
C ARG A 213 26.52 12.10 -11.56
N LEU A 214 26.37 10.79 -11.41
CA LEU A 214 27.47 9.86 -11.17
C LEU A 214 28.21 9.49 -12.47
N ALA A 215 27.50 9.38 -13.60
CA ALA A 215 28.09 9.12 -14.91
C ALA A 215 28.81 10.35 -15.50
N PHE A 216 28.33 11.57 -15.22
CA PHE A 216 28.88 12.82 -15.76
C PHE A 216 29.58 13.71 -14.73
N GLY A 217 29.42 13.46 -13.43
CA GLY A 217 29.91 14.32 -12.34
C GLY A 217 31.07 13.73 -11.53
N ARG A 218 32.19 13.44 -12.20
CA ARG A 218 33.56 13.58 -11.63
C ARG A 218 34.60 13.93 -12.70
N ARG A 219 34.23 14.77 -13.68
CA ARG A 219 35.23 15.48 -14.51
C ARG A 219 35.36 16.92 -14.03
N GLY A 220 35.99 17.09 -12.88
CA GLY A 220 36.21 18.42 -12.31
C GLY A 220 37.05 18.42 -11.05
N SER A 221 38.20 17.73 -11.03
CA SER A 221 39.21 17.91 -9.97
C SER A 221 40.59 17.29 -10.27
N ALA A 222 40.98 17.18 -11.55
CA ALA A 222 42.31 16.67 -11.93
C ALA A 222 43.10 17.59 -12.86
N ALA A 223 42.62 18.81 -13.13
CA ALA A 223 43.34 19.82 -13.90
C ALA A 223 43.97 20.93 -13.02
N GLU A 224 43.75 20.93 -11.70
CA GLU A 224 44.31 21.94 -10.77
C GLU A 224 45.63 21.52 -10.10
N LEU A 225 46.24 20.41 -10.52
CA LEU A 225 47.55 19.97 -10.04
C LEU A 225 48.54 19.83 -11.20
N GLY A 226 48.97 20.97 -11.74
CA GLY A 226 49.98 21.01 -12.80
C GLY A 226 50.60 22.39 -13.00
N GLY A 227 51.68 22.67 -12.26
CA GLY A 227 52.86 23.37 -12.77
C GLY A 227 52.74 24.86 -13.12
N ARG A 228 53.31 25.69 -12.24
CA ARG A 228 53.97 26.98 -12.53
C ARG A 228 54.60 27.03 -13.93
N GLU A 229 54.35 28.11 -14.66
CA GLU A 229 55.39 28.92 -15.29
C GLU A 229 54.91 30.36 -15.53
N GLU A 230 55.86 31.28 -15.57
CA GLU A 230 55.75 32.69 -15.19
C GLU A 230 55.12 33.62 -16.25
N ASN A 231 54.59 34.75 -15.74
CA ASN A 231 54.19 36.02 -16.39
C ASN A 231 55.30 36.60 -17.32
N PRO A 232 55.10 37.70 -18.11
CA PRO A 232 54.04 38.71 -18.03
C PRO A 232 53.47 39.23 -19.37
N GLU A 233 52.30 39.89 -19.35
CA GLU A 233 52.11 41.26 -19.84
C GLU A 233 50.62 41.70 -19.72
N VAL A 234 50.43 42.85 -19.09
CA VAL A 234 49.17 43.60 -18.82
C VAL A 234 49.29 44.90 -19.64
N PRO A 235 48.25 45.44 -20.33
CA PRO A 235 47.09 46.13 -19.71
C PRO A 235 45.77 46.02 -20.50
N GLY A 236 44.55 46.30 -20.04
CA GLY A 236 43.95 46.88 -18.84
C GLY A 236 42.51 47.34 -19.22
N ILE A 237 41.66 47.57 -18.21
CA ILE A 237 40.36 48.29 -18.22
C ILE A 237 39.07 47.48 -18.46
N GLY A 238 38.18 47.48 -17.44
CA GLY A 238 36.75 47.75 -17.66
C GLY A 238 35.69 46.87 -16.97
N GLY A 239 35.30 47.24 -15.72
CA GLY A 239 33.90 47.47 -15.34
C GLY A 239 32.91 46.33 -15.00
N LEU A 240 32.45 46.37 -13.73
CA LEU A 240 31.06 46.23 -13.25
C LEU A 240 30.34 44.85 -13.32
N ALA A 241 30.12 44.25 -12.13
CA ALA A 241 28.79 44.23 -11.45
C ALA A 241 28.54 42.94 -10.64
N ASP A 242 28.37 43.16 -9.33
CA ASP A 242 27.44 42.54 -8.38
C ASP A 242 27.35 41.01 -8.19
N VAL A 243 27.95 40.63 -7.07
CA VAL A 243 27.63 39.52 -6.20
C VAL A 243 26.27 39.75 -5.53
N GLN A 244 25.29 38.87 -5.74
CA GLN A 244 24.42 38.41 -4.64
C GLN A 244 23.64 37.15 -5.01
N GLY A 245 24.09 36.03 -4.47
CA GLY A 245 23.32 34.80 -4.38
C GLY A 245 22.14 34.96 -3.44
N ARG A 246 21.00 34.41 -3.84
CA ARG A 246 19.92 34.03 -2.92
C ARG A 246 19.43 32.63 -3.28
N ASN A 247 19.86 31.69 -2.45
CA ASN A 247 19.20 30.42 -2.21
C ASN A 247 17.74 30.67 -1.84
N LEU A 248 16.81 30.01 -2.53
CA LEU A 248 15.50 29.67 -1.99
C LEU A 248 15.24 28.19 -2.27
N SER A 249 15.81 27.38 -1.39
CA SER A 249 15.29 26.08 -0.99
C SER A 249 14.01 26.29 -0.17
N ALA A 250 13.14 25.29 -0.19
CA ALA A 250 11.91 25.08 0.56
C ALA A 250 10.63 25.59 -0.11
N ARG A 251 9.80 24.62 -0.52
CA ARG A 251 8.37 24.59 -0.21
C ARG A 251 7.88 23.13 -0.29
N PHE A 252 7.47 22.64 0.88
CA PHE A 252 6.44 21.63 1.05
C PHE A 252 5.12 22.13 0.43
#